data_AF-A0AAY4AU66-F1
#
_entry.id   AF-A0AAY4AU66-F1
#
_cell.length_a   1.000
_cell.length_b   1.000
_cell.length_c   1.000
_cell.angle_alpha   90.00
_cell.angle_beta   90.00
_cell.angle_gamma   90.00
#
_symmetry.space_group_name_H-M   'P 1'
#
loop_
_entity.id
_entity.type
_entity.pdbx_description
1 polymer ?
#
loop_
_entity_poly.entity_id
_entity_poly.type
_entity_poly.pdbx_seq_one_letter_code
_entity_poly.pdbx_strand_id
1 'polypeptide(L)'
;MRALLRSSVELLSRRASPHRRNMARYRTEERGRPNATDYRIYFKSLQGKYISPFHDIPLYASEEQDNDVPSKKPKKSETETLFNMVVEVPRWSNAKMEIATKEALNPIKQDVKKGKLRYVANVFPHKGYIWNYGALPQTWEDPSHTDSDTKCCGDNDPIDVCDIGSQVCSSGQVIRVKVLGALALIDEGETDWKIIAINADDPEAQKLNSIDDVRKLKPGHLEATVDWFKRYKVPDGKPENDFAFNGQFKDKVLPVTLHLLLYELWKIIRPEHVFVVCGDHLIPCSLRRADNELRWSLVLCRTLLCRSLQPHTSTGGLWCARRPNRERSSGESLLLCFTSFIYLFIYLFGEVWFSYKTAFMCLFFGSDLLFCPYFF
;
A
#
# COMPACT_ATOMS: atom_id res chain seq x y z
N MET A 1 69.11 29.67 -19.60
CA MET A 1 67.92 30.01 -18.80
C MET A 1 66.70 29.36 -19.43
N ARG A 2 66.01 28.49 -18.66
CA ARG A 2 64.61 28.03 -18.79
C ARG A 2 64.27 27.24 -20.08
N ALA A 3 64.18 25.91 -20.08
CA ALA A 3 63.30 24.99 -19.35
C ALA A 3 61.81 25.10 -19.73
N LEU A 4 61.20 23.92 -19.96
CA LEU A 4 59.76 23.59 -20.02
C LEU A 4 59.13 23.85 -21.41
N LEU A 5 58.71 22.83 -22.18
CA LEU A 5 57.55 21.98 -21.90
C LEU A 5 57.69 20.56 -22.50
N ARG A 6 57.66 19.57 -21.59
CA ARG A 6 57.14 18.19 -21.73
C ARG A 6 55.65 18.26 -22.15
N SER A 7 54.92 17.28 -22.68
CA SER A 7 55.06 15.87 -23.03
C SER A 7 53.62 15.41 -23.40
N SER A 8 53.48 14.31 -24.14
CA SER A 8 52.29 13.43 -24.18
C SER A 8 51.03 13.91 -24.93
N VAL A 9 50.97 13.59 -26.23
CA VAL A 9 49.72 13.25 -26.91
C VAL A 9 49.66 11.72 -26.95
N GLU A 10 49.14 11.11 -25.89
CA GLU A 10 48.77 9.70 -25.87
C GLU A 10 47.26 9.62 -25.70
N LEU A 11 46.60 9.38 -26.82
CA LEU A 11 45.16 9.38 -27.00
C LEU A 11 44.57 8.11 -26.37
N LEU A 12 44.41 8.10 -25.04
CA LEU A 12 43.66 7.05 -24.36
C LEU A 12 42.16 7.28 -24.56
N SER A 13 41.60 6.57 -25.54
CA SER A 13 40.18 6.25 -25.67
C SER A 13 39.67 5.61 -24.36
N ARG A 14 39.21 6.44 -23.43
CA ARG A 14 38.40 5.99 -22.29
C ARG A 14 37.03 5.58 -22.81
N ARG A 15 36.87 4.30 -23.11
CA ARG A 15 35.55 3.68 -23.21
C ARG A 15 34.86 3.90 -21.87
N ALA A 16 33.83 4.74 -21.86
CA ALA A 16 32.89 4.82 -20.76
C ALA A 16 32.36 3.41 -20.49
N SER A 17 32.55 2.92 -19.27
CA SER A 17 31.94 1.68 -18.80
C SER A 17 30.43 1.78 -18.98
N PRO A 18 29.74 0.78 -19.57
CA PRO A 18 28.30 0.81 -19.65
C PRO A 18 27.77 0.62 -18.24
N HIS A 19 27.32 1.71 -17.61
CA HIS A 19 26.41 1.62 -16.47
C HIS A 19 25.25 0.73 -16.93
N ARG A 20 25.20 -0.51 -16.40
CA ARG A 20 24.07 -1.42 -16.59
C ARG A 20 22.83 -0.62 -16.15
N ARG A 21 21.99 -0.24 -17.10
CA ARG A 21 20.66 0.27 -16.81
C ARG A 21 19.91 -0.88 -16.14
N ASN A 22 19.86 -0.89 -14.81
CA ASN A 22 18.89 -1.69 -14.08
C ASN A 22 17.51 -1.32 -14.64
N MET A 23 16.90 -2.24 -15.36
CA MET A 23 15.52 -2.04 -15.83
C MET A 23 14.65 -1.94 -14.58
N ALA A 24 13.88 -0.86 -14.47
CA ALA A 24 12.94 -0.71 -13.37
C ALA A 24 12.01 -1.93 -13.32
N ARG A 25 11.93 -2.59 -12.15
CA ARG A 25 11.08 -3.77 -11.92
C ARG A 25 9.58 -3.48 -12.12
N TYR A 26 9.21 -2.22 -12.14
CA TYR A 26 7.85 -1.75 -12.30
C TYR A 26 7.80 -0.68 -13.38
N ARG A 27 6.71 -0.67 -14.14
CA ARG A 27 6.42 0.36 -15.14
C ARG A 27 5.22 1.17 -14.68
N THR A 28 5.19 2.44 -15.06
CA THR A 28 4.04 3.31 -14.82
C THR A 28 3.24 3.50 -16.10
N GLU A 29 1.94 3.75 -15.95
CA GLU A 29 1.07 4.21 -17.02
C GLU A 29 0.29 5.44 -16.55
N GLU A 30 0.53 6.56 -17.21
CA GLU A 30 -0.17 7.81 -16.95
C GLU A 30 -1.50 7.86 -17.70
N ARG A 31 -2.55 8.31 -17.01
CA ARG A 31 -3.89 8.54 -17.55
C ARG A 31 -4.37 9.93 -17.15
N GLY A 32 -5.18 10.56 -17.99
CA GLY A 32 -5.61 11.95 -17.79
C GLY A 32 -4.54 12.97 -18.19
N ARG A 33 -4.78 14.25 -17.91
CA ARG A 33 -3.84 15.34 -18.23
C ARG A 33 -3.02 15.72 -17.01
N PRO A 34 -1.68 15.83 -17.08
CA PRO A 34 -0.88 16.31 -15.97
C PRO A 34 -1.40 17.64 -15.41
N ASN A 35 -1.42 17.80 -14.09
CA ASN A 35 -2.03 18.95 -13.38
C ASN A 35 -3.53 19.13 -13.66
N ALA A 36 -4.26 18.03 -13.82
CA ALA A 36 -5.72 18.01 -13.84
C ALA A 36 -6.27 16.97 -12.85
N THR A 37 -7.53 17.13 -12.44
CA THR A 37 -8.18 16.28 -11.42
C THR A 37 -8.35 14.82 -11.86
N ASP A 38 -8.30 14.55 -13.16
CA ASP A 38 -8.39 13.23 -13.78
C ASP A 38 -7.02 12.54 -13.95
N TYR A 39 -5.93 13.21 -13.60
CA TYR A 39 -4.58 12.65 -13.73
C TYR A 39 -4.35 11.51 -12.75
N ARG A 40 -3.88 10.37 -13.26
CA ARG A 40 -3.56 9.16 -12.49
C ARG A 40 -2.28 8.51 -13.01
N ILE A 41 -1.48 7.98 -12.09
CA ILE A 41 -0.31 7.15 -12.42
C ILE A 41 -0.59 5.73 -11.90
N TYR A 42 -0.85 4.81 -12.84
CA TYR A 42 -1.04 3.40 -12.54
C TYR A 42 0.28 2.64 -12.61
N PHE A 43 0.36 1.51 -11.91
CA PHE A 43 1.55 0.67 -11.86
C PHE A 43 1.30 -0.65 -12.60
N LYS A 44 2.35 -1.15 -13.25
CA LYS A 44 2.38 -2.44 -13.92
C LYS A 44 3.60 -3.25 -13.52
N SER A 45 3.41 -4.56 -13.37
CA SER A 45 4.51 -5.51 -13.26
C SER A 45 5.30 -5.60 -14.57
N LEU A 46 6.45 -6.28 -14.56
CA LEU A 46 7.22 -6.57 -15.78
C LEU A 46 6.42 -7.32 -16.84
N GLN A 47 5.46 -8.15 -16.41
CA GLN A 47 4.55 -8.90 -17.29
C GLN A 47 3.40 -8.04 -17.84
N GLY A 48 3.34 -6.75 -17.49
CA GLY A 48 2.31 -5.81 -17.97
C GLY A 48 0.99 -5.86 -17.22
N LYS A 49 0.87 -6.68 -16.16
CA LYS A 49 -0.33 -6.74 -15.30
C LYS A 49 -0.39 -5.49 -14.43
N TYR A 50 -1.56 -4.86 -14.34
CA TYR A 50 -1.77 -3.75 -13.40
C TYR A 50 -1.70 -4.24 -11.95
N ILE A 51 -1.03 -3.46 -11.12
CA ILE A 51 -0.80 -3.75 -9.70
C ILE A 51 -1.10 -2.51 -8.85
N SER A 52 -1.46 -2.73 -7.60
CA SER A 52 -1.59 -1.67 -6.60
C SER A 52 -0.21 -1.30 -6.04
N PRO A 53 0.19 -0.01 -6.06
CA PRO A 53 1.40 0.42 -5.37
C PRO A 53 1.25 0.36 -3.84
N PHE A 54 0.02 0.30 -3.33
CA PHE A 54 -0.23 0.16 -1.90
C PHE A 54 -0.08 -1.30 -1.45
N HIS A 55 -0.65 -2.25 -2.20
CA HIS A 55 -0.81 -3.63 -1.72
C HIS A 55 0.09 -4.66 -2.40
N ASP A 56 0.44 -4.47 -3.67
CA ASP A 56 1.05 -5.52 -4.50
C ASP A 56 2.58 -5.37 -4.64
N ILE A 57 3.11 -4.16 -4.42
CA ILE A 57 4.57 -3.96 -4.36
C ILE A 57 5.05 -4.48 -3.00
N PRO A 58 6.00 -5.44 -2.95
CA PRO A 58 6.51 -5.95 -1.69
C PRO A 58 7.18 -4.86 -0.85
N LEU A 59 6.97 -4.86 0.47
CA LEU A 59 7.68 -3.95 1.37
C LEU A 59 9.20 -4.12 1.28
N TYR A 60 9.68 -5.36 1.33
CA TYR A 60 11.11 -5.67 1.27
C TYR A 60 11.60 -5.82 -0.17
N ALA A 61 12.73 -5.18 -0.49
CA ALA A 61 13.39 -5.36 -1.75
C ALA A 61 14.24 -6.64 -1.71
N SER A 62 13.91 -7.64 -2.53
CA SER A 62 14.73 -8.85 -2.64
C SER A 62 16.09 -8.55 -3.25
N GLU A 63 17.15 -9.12 -2.67
CA GLU A 63 18.47 -9.18 -3.29
C GLU A 63 18.35 -9.97 -4.60
N GLU A 64 18.95 -9.46 -5.67
CA GLU A 64 19.08 -10.21 -6.92
C GLU A 64 20.10 -11.31 -6.67
N GLN A 65 19.62 -12.56 -6.57
CA GLN A 65 20.50 -13.71 -6.76
C GLN A 65 20.91 -13.71 -8.23
N ASP A 66 22.05 -13.10 -8.53
CA ASP A 66 22.74 -13.27 -9.81
C ASP A 66 23.10 -14.76 -9.92
N ASN A 67 22.25 -15.53 -10.60
CA ASN A 67 22.34 -16.98 -10.75
C ASN A 67 23.47 -17.39 -11.72
N ASP A 68 24.74 -17.06 -11.44
CA ASP A 68 25.84 -17.61 -12.24
C ASP A 68 27.19 -17.83 -11.53
N VAL A 69 27.33 -17.54 -10.23
CA VAL A 69 28.53 -17.97 -9.48
C VAL A 69 28.18 -18.27 -8.02
N PRO A 70 28.53 -19.45 -7.46
CA PRO A 70 28.42 -19.69 -6.03
C PRO A 70 29.49 -18.85 -5.32
N SER A 71 29.10 -17.66 -4.86
CA SER A 71 29.92 -16.80 -4.02
C SER A 71 30.21 -17.53 -2.72
N LYS A 72 31.50 -17.70 -2.42
CA LYS A 72 32.00 -18.19 -1.11
C LYS A 72 31.22 -17.51 0.02
N LYS A 73 30.71 -18.33 0.95
CA LYS A 73 29.94 -17.94 2.14
C LYS A 73 30.28 -16.52 2.62
N PRO A 74 29.33 -15.58 2.64
CA PRO A 74 29.59 -14.28 3.21
C PRO A 74 29.91 -14.45 4.70
N LYS A 75 30.92 -13.71 5.18
CA LYS A 75 31.10 -13.44 6.61
C LYS A 75 29.77 -12.88 7.13
N LYS A 76 29.46 -13.20 8.39
CA LYS A 76 28.29 -12.74 9.17
C LYS A 76 28.28 -11.20 9.32
N SER A 77 28.10 -10.50 8.22
CA SER A 77 27.69 -9.11 8.11
C SER A 77 26.18 -9.13 8.24
N GLU A 78 25.59 -8.30 9.09
CA GLU A 78 24.15 -8.06 9.05
C GLU A 78 23.78 -7.72 7.60
N THR A 79 22.96 -8.55 6.97
CA THR A 79 22.46 -8.30 5.63
C THR A 79 21.68 -7.00 5.68
N GLU A 80 22.10 -6.01 4.91
CA GLU A 80 21.50 -4.68 4.93
C GLU A 80 20.06 -4.76 4.39
N THR A 81 19.07 -4.66 5.27
CA THR A 81 17.66 -4.73 4.87
C THR A 81 17.30 -3.53 3.99
N LEU A 82 16.90 -3.83 2.75
CA LEU A 82 16.41 -2.84 1.79
C LEU A 82 14.88 -2.91 1.67
N PHE A 83 14.27 -1.75 1.49
CA PHE A 83 12.83 -1.59 1.31
C PHE A 83 12.53 -1.04 -0.07
N ASN A 84 11.38 -1.41 -0.65
CA ASN A 84 10.86 -0.68 -1.80
C ASN A 84 10.15 0.58 -1.28
N MET A 85 10.46 1.72 -1.88
CA MET A 85 9.75 2.97 -1.68
C MET A 85 9.05 3.35 -2.97
N VAL A 86 7.76 3.68 -2.88
CA VAL A 86 6.99 4.25 -3.99
C VAL A 86 7.13 5.76 -3.92
N VAL A 87 7.79 6.37 -4.90
CA VAL A 87 7.98 7.82 -4.98
C VAL A 87 6.70 8.47 -5.46
N GLU A 88 6.17 9.43 -4.70
CA GLU A 88 4.97 10.18 -5.03
C GLU A 88 5.31 11.57 -5.53
N VAL A 89 6.16 12.29 -4.78
CA VAL A 89 6.51 13.69 -5.04
C VAL A 89 8.03 13.84 -5.23
N PRO A 90 8.50 14.20 -6.43
CA PRO A 90 9.90 14.51 -6.70
C PRO A 90 10.40 15.68 -5.85
N ARG A 91 11.68 15.62 -5.45
CA ARG A 91 12.33 16.76 -4.79
C ARG A 91 12.21 18.03 -5.62
N TRP A 92 11.95 19.14 -4.93
CA TRP A 92 11.74 20.50 -5.45
C TRP A 92 10.51 20.69 -6.32
N SER A 93 9.53 19.79 -6.23
CA SER A 93 8.20 19.94 -6.80
C SER A 93 7.17 20.31 -5.73
N ASN A 94 6.00 20.80 -6.16
CA ASN A 94 4.97 21.35 -5.28
C ASN A 94 3.64 20.58 -5.33
N ALA A 95 3.37 19.81 -6.39
CA ALA A 95 2.12 19.08 -6.51
C ALA A 95 2.04 18.02 -5.41
N LYS A 96 1.01 18.09 -4.55
CA LYS A 96 0.79 17.07 -3.51
C LYS A 96 0.20 15.83 -4.19
N MET A 97 1.08 14.96 -4.65
CA MET A 97 0.74 13.66 -5.21
C MET A 97 0.72 12.62 -4.09
N GLU A 98 -0.21 11.69 -4.13
CA GLU A 98 -0.39 10.65 -3.11
C GLU A 98 -0.99 9.38 -3.73
N ILE A 99 -0.68 8.23 -3.14
CA ILE A 99 -1.36 6.96 -3.40
C ILE A 99 -2.84 7.12 -3.04
N ALA A 100 -3.74 6.89 -4.00
CA ALA A 100 -5.16 6.97 -3.76
C ALA A 100 -5.67 5.75 -2.98
N THR A 101 -5.57 5.77 -1.64
CA THR A 101 -5.95 4.66 -0.74
C THR A 101 -7.40 4.19 -0.92
N LYS A 102 -8.28 5.07 -1.40
CA LYS A 102 -9.71 4.82 -1.61
C LYS A 102 -10.09 4.42 -3.06
N GLU A 103 -9.16 4.48 -4.00
CA GLU A 103 -9.40 4.13 -5.42
C GLU A 103 -8.89 2.71 -5.74
N ALA A 104 -9.58 2.01 -6.64
CA ALA A 104 -9.16 0.69 -7.07
C ALA A 104 -7.76 0.73 -7.71
N LEU A 105 -6.91 -0.25 -7.38
CA LEU A 105 -5.50 -0.31 -7.77
C LEU A 105 -4.63 0.85 -7.24
N ASN A 106 -5.18 1.70 -6.37
CA ASN A 106 -4.48 2.78 -5.67
C ASN A 106 -3.49 3.58 -6.54
N PRO A 107 -3.90 4.10 -7.72
CA PRO A 107 -3.02 4.92 -8.53
C PRO A 107 -2.55 6.15 -7.75
N ILE A 108 -1.39 6.69 -8.11
CA ILE A 108 -0.99 8.01 -7.58
C ILE A 108 -1.86 9.07 -8.25
N LYS A 109 -2.39 10.00 -7.47
CA LYS A 109 -3.16 11.15 -7.92
C LYS A 109 -2.76 12.41 -7.17
N GLN A 110 -3.17 13.57 -7.66
CA GLN A 110 -2.99 14.81 -6.91
C GLN A 110 -4.14 15.00 -5.91
N ASP A 111 -3.82 15.41 -4.68
CA ASP A 111 -4.77 15.78 -3.65
C ASP A 111 -5.65 16.97 -4.14
N VAL A 112 -6.93 16.95 -3.79
CA VAL A 112 -7.92 17.95 -4.18
C VAL A 112 -8.56 18.53 -2.93
N LYS A 113 -8.29 19.81 -2.67
CA LYS A 113 -8.85 20.55 -1.53
C LYS A 113 -9.80 21.62 -2.04
N LYS A 114 -11.06 21.61 -1.57
CA LYS A 114 -12.11 22.56 -2.00
C LYS A 114 -12.28 22.63 -3.53
N GLY A 115 -12.21 21.47 -4.20
CA GLY A 115 -12.37 21.36 -5.66
C GLY A 115 -11.17 21.85 -6.49
N LYS A 116 -10.06 22.24 -5.85
CA LYS A 116 -8.82 22.66 -6.52
C LYS A 116 -7.69 21.69 -6.24
N LEU A 117 -6.84 21.50 -7.23
CA LEU A 117 -5.59 20.76 -7.07
C LEU A 117 -4.72 21.40 -6.00
N ARG A 118 -4.20 20.58 -5.08
CA ARG A 118 -3.37 21.05 -3.98
C ARG A 118 -1.91 21.11 -4.40
N TYR A 119 -1.29 22.24 -4.08
CA TYR A 119 0.14 22.46 -4.21
C TYR A 119 0.68 22.92 -2.86
N VAL A 120 1.74 22.27 -2.38
CA VAL A 120 2.46 22.72 -1.18
C VAL A 120 3.23 23.98 -1.52
N ALA A 121 3.12 25.00 -0.66
CA ALA A 121 3.79 26.28 -0.85
C ALA A 121 5.31 26.16 -0.74
N ASN A 122 6.02 27.10 -1.36
CA ASN A 122 7.44 27.31 -1.06
C ASN A 122 7.53 28.10 0.25
N VAL A 123 8.08 27.48 1.30
CA VAL A 123 8.33 28.15 2.58
C VAL A 123 9.81 28.48 2.64
N PHE A 124 10.16 29.76 2.50
CA PHE A 124 11.56 30.20 2.47
C PHE A 124 12.34 29.64 3.68
N PRO A 125 13.54 29.05 3.46
CA PRO A 125 14.35 29.03 2.24
C PRO A 125 14.07 27.86 1.27
N HIS A 126 13.05 27.05 1.54
CA HIS A 126 12.79 25.80 0.86
C HIS A 126 12.00 25.99 -0.44
N LYS A 127 12.32 25.18 -1.46
CA LYS A 127 11.55 25.05 -2.70
C LYS A 127 10.81 23.71 -2.69
N GLY A 128 9.49 23.74 -2.62
CA GLY A 128 8.63 22.56 -2.62
C GLY A 128 9.01 21.56 -1.55
N TYR A 129 8.87 20.27 -1.86
CA TYR A 129 9.41 19.19 -1.05
C TYR A 129 10.94 19.16 -1.14
N ILE A 130 11.64 19.06 -0.01
CA ILE A 130 13.11 19.10 0.03
C ILE A 130 13.78 17.71 -0.01
N TRP A 131 12.98 16.66 -0.21
CA TRP A 131 13.38 15.25 -0.45
C TRP A 131 12.61 14.70 -1.65
N ASN A 132 13.01 13.52 -2.14
CA ASN A 132 12.03 12.69 -2.85
C ASN A 132 11.10 12.11 -1.78
N TYR A 133 9.80 12.33 -1.93
CA TYR A 133 8.80 11.97 -0.95
C TYR A 133 7.89 10.87 -1.49
N GLY A 134 7.45 9.98 -0.62
CA GLY A 134 6.55 8.90 -0.96
C GLY A 134 6.32 7.98 0.22
N ALA A 135 6.00 6.72 -0.04
CA ALA A 135 5.55 5.78 0.97
C ALA A 135 6.23 4.41 0.89
N LEU A 136 6.28 3.69 2.03
CA LEU A 136 6.56 2.25 2.01
C LEU A 136 5.26 1.49 1.69
N PRO A 137 5.24 0.65 0.65
CA PRO A 137 4.08 -0.16 0.34
C PRO A 137 3.86 -1.21 1.43
N GLN A 138 2.63 -1.72 1.54
CA GLN A 138 2.24 -2.72 2.53
C GLN A 138 2.39 -2.27 3.99
N THR A 139 2.29 -0.98 4.27
CA THR A 139 2.27 -0.43 5.63
C THR A 139 1.00 0.38 5.82
N TRP A 140 0.50 0.51 7.05
CA TRP A 140 -0.71 1.31 7.29
C TRP A 140 -0.73 1.86 8.72
N GLU A 141 -0.83 3.18 8.83
CA GLU A 141 -1.04 3.92 10.08
C GLU A 141 -2.53 3.82 10.47
N ASP A 142 -2.87 2.82 11.28
CA ASP A 142 -4.26 2.51 11.63
C ASP A 142 -4.92 3.67 12.43
N PRO A 143 -6.00 4.30 11.92
CA PRO A 143 -6.69 5.40 12.60
C PRO A 143 -7.45 4.98 13.85
N SER A 144 -7.60 3.67 14.09
CA SER A 144 -8.19 3.12 15.31
C SER A 144 -7.14 2.78 16.38
N HIS A 145 -5.86 2.76 16.02
CA HIS A 145 -4.76 2.47 16.92
C HIS A 145 -4.16 3.77 17.47
N THR A 146 -4.12 3.93 18.80
CA THR A 146 -3.40 5.02 19.44
C THR A 146 -1.93 4.65 19.64
N ASP A 147 -1.04 5.35 18.95
CA ASP A 147 0.40 5.15 19.07
C ASP A 147 0.92 5.57 20.45
N SER A 148 1.80 4.76 21.02
CA SER A 148 2.27 4.97 22.38
C SER A 148 3.21 6.16 22.53
N ASP A 149 3.85 6.59 21.46
CA ASP A 149 4.88 7.64 21.49
C ASP A 149 4.29 9.03 21.26
N THR A 150 3.38 9.14 20.29
CA THR A 150 2.67 10.38 19.92
C THR A 150 1.38 10.60 20.70
N LYS A 151 0.77 9.53 21.25
CA LYS A 151 -0.55 9.56 21.91
C LYS A 151 -1.70 9.94 20.98
N CYS A 152 -1.48 9.86 19.67
CA CYS A 152 -2.45 10.15 18.62
C CYS A 152 -2.84 8.85 17.90
N CYS A 153 -3.91 8.90 17.11
CA CYS A 153 -4.26 7.82 16.19
C CYS A 153 -3.56 8.02 14.84
N GLY A 154 -3.33 6.94 14.09
CA GLY A 154 -2.75 6.99 12.74
C GLY A 154 -3.57 7.82 11.75
N ASP A 155 -2.91 8.35 10.72
CA ASP A 155 -3.51 9.18 9.67
C ASP A 155 -4.26 8.40 8.57
N ASN A 156 -4.34 7.07 8.71
CA ASN A 156 -4.99 6.15 7.78
C ASN A 156 -4.28 5.98 6.41
N ASP A 157 -3.04 6.42 6.28
CA ASP A 157 -2.24 6.27 5.07
C ASP A 157 -1.06 5.28 5.27
N PRO A 158 -0.34 4.90 4.20
CA PRO A 158 0.90 4.13 4.35
C PRO A 158 2.00 5.00 4.97
N ILE A 159 2.97 4.39 5.64
CA ILE A 159 4.03 5.17 6.31
C ILE A 159 4.89 5.95 5.29
N ASP A 160 5.12 7.20 5.62
CA ASP A 160 5.81 8.16 4.78
C ASP A 160 7.34 8.02 4.82
N VAL A 161 7.97 8.33 3.69
CA VAL A 161 9.41 8.22 3.49
C VAL A 161 9.96 9.49 2.83
N CYS A 162 11.03 10.01 3.43
CA CYS A 162 11.88 11.06 2.88
C CYS A 162 13.20 10.44 2.40
N ASP A 163 13.35 10.27 1.08
CA ASP A 163 14.63 9.86 0.48
C ASP A 163 15.57 11.07 0.32
N ILE A 164 16.71 10.98 0.99
CA ILE A 164 17.75 12.03 1.06
C ILE A 164 18.86 11.84 0.02
N GLY A 165 18.70 10.91 -0.92
CA GLY A 165 19.64 10.65 -2.01
C GLY A 165 19.83 11.88 -2.91
N SER A 166 20.95 11.91 -3.64
CA SER A 166 21.34 13.02 -4.52
C SER A 166 20.47 13.14 -5.78
N GLN A 167 19.96 12.02 -6.31
CA GLN A 167 19.14 12.00 -7.52
C GLN A 167 17.72 12.53 -7.26
N VAL A 168 17.17 13.33 -8.17
CA VAL A 168 15.74 13.68 -8.18
C VAL A 168 14.97 12.55 -8.88
N CYS A 169 14.08 11.88 -8.15
CA CYS A 169 13.28 10.77 -8.68
C CYS A 169 12.04 11.27 -9.43
N SER A 170 11.36 10.37 -10.14
CA SER A 170 10.09 10.67 -10.83
C SER A 170 8.89 10.14 -10.04
N SER A 171 7.73 10.80 -10.13
CA SER A 171 6.48 10.28 -9.56
C SER A 171 6.15 8.91 -10.14
N GLY A 172 5.77 7.97 -9.28
CA GLY A 172 5.51 6.57 -9.62
C GLY A 172 6.75 5.71 -9.79
N GLN A 173 7.95 6.24 -9.57
CA GLN A 173 9.16 5.43 -9.54
C GLN A 173 9.17 4.57 -8.26
N VAL A 174 9.59 3.32 -8.39
CA VAL A 174 9.81 2.43 -7.24
C VAL A 174 11.32 2.27 -7.07
N ILE A 175 11.86 2.77 -5.96
CA ILE A 175 13.29 2.74 -5.64
C ILE A 175 13.56 1.82 -4.45
N ARG A 176 14.78 1.32 -4.35
CA ARG A 176 15.22 0.57 -3.17
C ARG A 176 15.87 1.54 -2.21
N VAL A 177 15.43 1.54 -0.96
CA VAL A 177 15.96 2.46 0.05
C VAL A 177 16.45 1.71 1.28
N LYS A 178 17.46 2.30 1.89
CA LYS A 178 17.92 1.95 3.22
C LYS A 178 17.37 2.93 4.23
N VAL A 179 16.73 2.41 5.28
CA VAL A 179 16.24 3.21 6.40
C VAL A 179 17.38 3.61 7.33
N LEU A 180 17.42 4.90 7.69
CA LEU A 180 18.42 5.53 8.53
C LEU A 180 17.87 5.96 9.90
N GLY A 181 16.58 6.32 9.95
CA GLY A 181 15.90 6.76 11.16
C GLY A 181 14.44 7.14 10.90
N ALA A 182 13.78 7.73 11.90
CA ALA A 182 12.42 8.25 11.78
C ALA A 182 12.20 9.52 12.62
N LEU A 183 11.21 10.31 12.21
CA LEU A 183 10.71 11.50 12.89
C LEU A 183 9.22 11.31 13.19
N ALA A 184 8.83 11.55 14.45
CA ALA A 184 7.44 11.41 14.91
C ALA A 184 6.70 12.75 14.77
N LEU A 185 6.08 13.00 13.61
CA LEU A 185 5.25 14.18 13.40
C LEU A 185 3.85 13.94 14.01
N ILE A 186 3.28 14.99 14.58
CA ILE A 186 1.87 15.05 14.95
C ILE A 186 1.22 16.04 13.98
N ASP A 187 0.55 15.51 12.95
CA ASP A 187 -0.05 16.31 11.89
C ASP A 187 -1.54 16.51 12.15
N GLU A 188 -1.94 17.73 12.51
CA GLU A 188 -3.35 18.06 12.83
C GLU A 188 -4.02 17.14 13.88
N GLY A 189 -3.23 16.53 14.78
CA GLY A 189 -3.69 15.64 15.84
C GLY A 189 -3.59 14.14 15.51
N GLU A 190 -3.05 13.78 14.35
CA GLU A 190 -2.82 12.41 13.89
C GLU A 190 -1.34 12.05 13.99
N THR A 191 -1.05 10.78 14.25
CA THR A 191 0.29 10.18 14.18
C THR A 191 0.70 10.08 12.73
N ASP A 192 1.84 10.67 12.40
CA ASP A 192 2.33 10.73 11.02
C ASP A 192 3.86 10.50 10.99
N TRP A 193 4.28 9.24 10.98
CA TRP A 193 5.72 8.94 11.04
C TRP A 193 6.43 9.21 9.71
N LYS A 194 7.52 9.98 9.78
CA LYS A 194 8.38 10.26 8.63
C LYS A 194 9.66 9.44 8.70
N ILE A 195 9.77 8.41 7.88
CA ILE A 195 10.99 7.61 7.74
C ILE A 195 12.04 8.40 6.97
N ILE A 196 13.26 8.47 7.51
CA ILE A 196 14.42 9.02 6.80
C ILE A 196 15.18 7.87 6.17
N ALA A 197 15.30 7.92 4.85
CA ALA A 197 15.93 6.86 4.07
C ALA A 197 16.85 7.42 2.99
N ILE A 198 17.69 6.55 2.44
CA ILE A 198 18.52 6.87 1.28
C ILE A 198 18.38 5.78 0.22
N ASN A 199 18.25 6.18 -1.03
CA ASN A 199 18.31 5.29 -2.18
C ASN A 199 19.59 4.43 -2.12
N ALA A 200 19.45 3.10 -2.17
CA ALA A 200 20.54 2.14 -2.08
C ALA A 200 21.54 2.27 -3.24
N ASP A 201 21.11 2.82 -4.38
CA ASP A 201 21.95 3.05 -5.55
C ASP A 201 22.65 4.44 -5.49
N ASP A 202 22.45 5.23 -4.43
CA ASP A 202 23.10 6.53 -4.27
C ASP A 202 24.61 6.37 -3.95
N PRO A 203 25.51 7.20 -4.52
CA PRO A 203 26.94 7.13 -4.23
C PRO A 203 27.32 7.29 -2.75
N GLU A 204 26.48 7.96 -1.95
CA GLU A 204 26.68 8.16 -0.51
C GLU A 204 26.02 7.08 0.35
N ALA A 205 25.21 6.18 -0.24
CA ALA A 205 24.45 5.16 0.49
C ALA A 205 25.34 4.30 1.40
N GLN A 206 26.54 3.93 0.94
CA GLN A 206 27.49 3.13 1.73
C GLN A 206 28.00 3.85 3.00
N LYS A 207 28.00 5.17 3.00
CA LYS A 207 28.52 6.00 4.11
C LYS A 207 27.45 6.34 5.14
N LEU A 208 26.18 6.24 4.77
CA LEU A 208 25.04 6.60 5.60
C LEU A 208 24.35 5.34 6.10
N ASN A 209 24.58 4.96 7.35
CA ASN A 209 24.05 3.72 7.94
C ASN A 209 23.13 3.96 9.15
N SER A 210 23.17 5.17 9.70
CA SER A 210 22.39 5.62 10.84
C SER A 210 21.98 7.08 10.67
N ILE A 211 21.06 7.53 11.53
CA ILE A 211 20.68 8.93 11.58
C ILE A 211 21.84 9.86 12.00
N ASP A 212 22.79 9.35 12.79
CA ASP A 212 23.99 10.08 13.18
C ASP A 212 24.93 10.34 12.00
N ASP A 213 25.00 9.42 11.04
CA ASP A 213 25.78 9.63 9.83
C ASP A 213 25.17 10.76 9.00
N VAL A 214 23.84 10.88 8.97
CA VAL A 214 23.15 12.02 8.31
C VAL A 214 23.54 13.33 8.98
N ARG A 215 23.52 13.40 10.32
CA ARG A 215 23.95 14.61 11.07
C ARG A 215 25.39 15.02 10.73
N LYS A 216 26.29 14.04 10.59
CA LYS A 216 27.72 14.29 10.32
C LYS A 216 28.00 14.66 8.86
N LEU A 217 27.38 13.95 7.91
CA LEU A 217 27.71 14.05 6.49
C LEU A 217 26.80 15.02 5.73
N LYS A 218 25.60 15.30 6.23
CA LYS A 218 24.63 16.26 5.69
C LYS A 218 24.19 17.26 6.76
N PRO A 219 25.10 18.11 7.28
CA PRO A 219 24.79 19.05 8.34
C PRO A 219 23.67 20.02 7.94
N GLY A 220 22.71 20.25 8.84
CA GLY A 220 21.55 21.12 8.61
C GLY A 220 20.37 20.43 7.90
N HIS A 221 20.54 19.21 7.37
CA HIS A 221 19.49 18.53 6.60
C HIS A 221 18.33 18.10 7.49
N LEU A 222 18.62 17.50 8.65
CA LEU A 222 17.61 17.06 9.61
C LEU A 222 16.89 18.24 10.28
N GLU A 223 17.63 19.32 10.57
CA GLU A 223 17.07 20.56 11.10
C GLU A 223 16.13 21.20 10.08
N ALA A 224 16.51 21.22 8.79
CA ALA A 224 15.63 21.63 7.71
C ALA A 224 14.40 20.72 7.57
N THR A 225 14.52 19.42 7.89
CA THR A 225 13.36 18.51 7.89
C THR A 225 12.32 18.88 8.92
N VAL A 226 12.76 19.09 10.16
CA VAL A 226 11.88 19.51 11.26
C VAL A 226 11.25 20.86 10.92
N ASP A 227 12.05 21.81 10.44
CA ASP A 227 11.58 23.14 10.04
C ASP A 227 10.49 23.08 8.95
N TRP A 228 10.71 22.26 7.92
CA TRP A 228 9.77 22.09 6.83
C TRP A 228 8.44 21.49 7.30
N PHE A 229 8.47 20.33 7.98
CA PHE A 229 7.24 19.67 8.44
C PHE A 229 6.50 20.48 9.50
N LYS A 230 7.21 21.30 10.28
CA LYS A 230 6.60 22.22 11.23
C LYS A 230 5.76 23.31 10.54
N ARG A 231 6.23 23.83 9.39
CA ARG A 231 5.70 25.08 8.81
C ARG A 231 5.00 24.93 7.46
N TYR A 232 5.08 23.77 6.78
CA TYR A 232 4.63 23.64 5.39
C TYR A 232 3.13 23.94 5.17
N LYS A 233 2.28 23.75 6.19
CA LYS A 233 0.85 24.07 6.15
C LYS A 233 0.51 25.48 6.66
N VAL A 234 1.47 26.23 7.21
CA VAL A 234 1.21 27.60 7.71
C VAL A 234 0.68 28.53 6.60
N PRO A 235 1.20 28.49 5.35
CA PRO A 235 0.62 29.26 4.25
C PRO A 235 -0.82 28.88 3.89
N ASP A 236 -1.26 27.65 4.23
CA ASP A 236 -2.64 27.19 4.07
C ASP A 236 -3.57 27.67 5.20
N GLY A 237 -3.07 28.51 6.12
CA GLY A 237 -3.80 29.02 7.29
C GLY A 237 -3.95 27.99 8.42
N LYS A 238 -3.11 26.95 8.43
CA LYS A 238 -3.06 25.95 9.51
C LYS A 238 -2.03 26.35 10.57
N PRO A 239 -2.17 25.88 11.82
CA PRO A 239 -1.14 26.06 12.83
C PRO A 239 0.16 25.32 12.43
N GLU A 240 1.24 25.62 13.15
CA GLU A 240 2.45 24.81 13.06
C GLU A 240 2.16 23.39 13.57
N ASN A 241 2.79 22.40 12.96
CA ASN A 241 2.70 21.02 13.42
C ASN A 241 3.61 20.78 14.63
N ASP A 242 3.23 19.79 15.44
CA ASP A 242 3.97 19.35 16.62
C ASP A 242 4.73 18.06 16.36
N PHE A 243 5.63 17.70 17.27
CA PHE A 243 6.41 16.47 17.18
C PHE A 243 6.47 15.79 18.54
N ALA A 244 6.37 14.46 18.54
CA ALA A 244 6.83 13.70 19.70
C ALA A 244 8.36 13.82 19.84
N PHE A 245 8.86 13.50 21.04
CA PHE A 245 10.29 13.56 21.37
C PHE A 245 10.97 14.91 21.10
N ASN A 246 10.21 16.01 21.14
CA ASN A 246 10.71 17.35 20.83
C ASN A 246 11.37 17.46 19.43
N GLY A 247 10.86 16.71 18.44
CA GLY A 247 11.40 16.71 17.07
C GLY A 247 12.73 15.97 16.91
N GLN A 248 13.12 15.16 17.90
CA GLN A 248 14.32 14.33 17.79
C GLN A 248 14.08 13.12 16.90
N PHE A 249 15.02 12.88 15.99
CA PHE A 249 15.03 11.68 15.17
C PHE A 249 15.44 10.45 15.96
N LYS A 250 14.75 9.36 15.70
CA LYS A 250 15.01 8.03 16.26
C LYS A 250 15.87 7.21 15.31
N ASP A 251 16.75 6.39 15.87
CA ASP A 251 17.68 5.55 15.12
C ASP A 251 16.98 4.32 14.53
N LYS A 252 17.60 3.69 13.51
CA LYS A 252 17.09 2.62 12.63
C LYS A 252 16.36 1.47 13.33
N VAL A 253 16.72 1.13 14.57
CA VAL A 253 16.07 0.06 15.33
C VAL A 253 14.58 0.35 15.57
N LEU A 254 14.23 1.62 15.87
CA LEU A 254 12.83 1.98 16.11
C LEU A 254 11.99 1.95 14.81
N PRO A 255 12.41 2.53 13.67
CA PRO A 255 11.78 2.33 12.37
C PRO A 255 11.55 0.87 12.01
N VAL A 256 12.48 -0.03 12.37
CA VAL A 256 12.31 -1.46 12.09
C VAL A 256 11.13 -2.03 12.87
N THR A 257 11.05 -1.74 14.16
CA THR A 257 9.91 -2.16 14.99
C THR A 257 8.61 -1.52 14.53
N LEU A 258 8.64 -0.22 14.22
CA LEU A 258 7.49 0.55 13.75
C LEU A 258 6.95 -0.01 12.43
N HIS A 259 7.81 -0.22 11.42
CA HIS A 259 7.33 -0.75 10.14
C HIS A 259 6.78 -2.18 10.30
N LEU A 260 7.29 -2.99 11.24
CA LEU A 260 6.76 -4.33 11.48
C LEU A 260 5.36 -4.24 12.04
N LEU A 261 5.13 -3.36 13.01
CA LEU A 261 3.79 -3.08 13.54
C LEU A 261 2.84 -2.64 12.42
N LEU A 262 3.23 -1.63 11.64
CA LEU A 262 2.39 -1.10 10.55
C LEU A 262 2.17 -2.11 9.43
N TYR A 263 3.13 -3.01 9.17
CA TYR A 263 2.97 -4.12 8.24
C TYR A 263 1.97 -5.16 8.76
N GLU A 264 2.01 -5.50 10.05
CA GLU A 264 1.01 -6.39 10.66
C GLU A 264 -0.39 -5.76 10.64
N LEU A 265 -0.51 -4.46 10.94
CA LEU A 265 -1.78 -3.73 10.83
C LEU A 265 -2.27 -3.69 9.38
N TRP A 266 -1.38 -3.46 8.41
CA TRP A 266 -1.74 -3.51 7.00
C TRP A 266 -2.30 -4.86 6.55
N LYS A 267 -1.80 -5.99 7.08
CA LYS A 267 -2.35 -7.31 6.74
C LYS A 267 -3.83 -7.44 7.09
N ILE A 268 -4.33 -6.66 8.07
CA ILE A 268 -5.74 -6.66 8.46
C ILE A 268 -6.61 -6.05 7.37
N ILE A 269 -6.14 -4.99 6.70
CA ILE A 269 -6.88 -4.28 5.65
C ILE A 269 -6.61 -4.80 4.24
N ARG A 270 -5.62 -5.68 4.08
CA ARG A 270 -5.32 -6.29 2.79
C ARG A 270 -6.58 -7.00 2.29
N PRO A 271 -7.12 -6.63 1.12
CA PRO A 271 -8.25 -7.36 0.55
C PRO A 271 -7.79 -8.79 0.25
N GLU A 272 -8.29 -9.77 1.01
CA GLU A 272 -8.21 -11.16 0.62
C GLU A 272 -9.04 -11.31 -0.66
N HIS A 273 -8.38 -11.62 -1.77
CA HIS A 273 -9.07 -12.05 -2.97
C HIS A 273 -9.67 -13.44 -2.72
N VAL A 274 -10.85 -13.49 -2.09
CA VAL A 274 -11.66 -14.71 -2.04
C VAL A 274 -12.45 -14.77 -3.35
N PHE A 275 -11.97 -15.56 -4.29
CA PHE A 275 -12.76 -15.93 -5.46
C PHE A 275 -13.71 -17.06 -5.04
N VAL A 276 -15.02 -16.79 -5.09
CA VAL A 276 -16.00 -17.87 -4.98
C VAL A 276 -16.19 -18.42 -6.39
N VAL A 277 -15.81 -19.68 -6.59
CA VAL A 277 -16.09 -20.41 -7.83
C VAL A 277 -17.55 -20.83 -7.80
N CYS A 278 -18.35 -20.33 -8.75
CA CYS A 278 -19.73 -20.77 -8.95
C CYS A 278 -19.84 -21.31 -10.38
N GLY A 279 -19.72 -22.64 -10.54
CA GLY A 279 -19.59 -23.27 -11.86
C GLY A 279 -18.32 -22.81 -12.59
N ASP A 280 -18.41 -22.60 -13.91
CA ASP A 280 -17.28 -22.19 -14.77
C ASP A 280 -16.98 -20.66 -14.73
N HIS A 281 -17.46 -19.95 -13.72
CA HIS A 281 -17.30 -18.50 -13.60
C HIS A 281 -16.62 -18.09 -12.30
N LEU A 282 -15.60 -17.23 -12.42
CA LEU A 282 -14.92 -16.58 -11.32
C LEU A 282 -15.69 -15.32 -10.92
N ILE A 283 -16.25 -15.30 -9.72
CA ILE A 283 -16.92 -14.12 -9.16
C ILE A 283 -15.96 -13.44 -8.18
N PRO A 284 -15.54 -12.19 -8.43
CA PRO A 284 -14.74 -11.43 -7.47
C PRO A 284 -15.61 -11.03 -6.26
N CYS A 285 -15.27 -11.53 -5.07
CA CYS A 285 -15.82 -11.06 -3.81
C CYS A 285 -14.75 -10.28 -3.05
N SER A 286 -15.12 -9.11 -2.51
CA SER A 286 -14.26 -8.35 -1.60
C SER A 286 -14.65 -8.68 -0.16
N LEU A 287 -13.73 -9.30 0.59
CA LEU A 287 -13.86 -9.39 2.04
C LEU A 287 -13.38 -8.08 2.67
N ARG A 288 -14.16 -7.47 3.56
CA ARG A 288 -13.69 -6.40 4.44
C ARG A 288 -13.89 -6.86 5.88
N ARG A 289 -12.82 -6.88 6.67
CA ARG A 289 -12.90 -6.95 8.13
C ARG A 289 -13.23 -5.55 8.63
N ALA A 290 -14.43 -5.37 9.16
CA ALA A 290 -14.82 -4.17 9.90
C ALA A 290 -15.48 -4.64 11.20
N ASP A 291 -14.96 -4.17 12.33
CA ASP A 291 -15.53 -4.27 13.67
C ASP A 291 -15.94 -5.67 14.16
N ASN A 292 -14.96 -6.54 14.47
CA ASN A 292 -15.13 -7.83 15.18
C ASN A 292 -16.27 -8.77 14.72
N GLU A 293 -16.91 -8.49 13.58
CA GLU A 293 -17.93 -9.29 12.94
C GLU A 293 -17.61 -9.43 11.44
N LEU A 294 -17.57 -10.68 10.96
CA LEU A 294 -17.46 -10.99 9.54
C LEU A 294 -18.75 -10.58 8.81
N ARG A 295 -18.77 -9.38 8.21
CA ARG A 295 -19.86 -8.98 7.30
C ARG A 295 -19.56 -9.34 5.85
N TRP A 296 -20.33 -10.27 5.30
CA TRP A 296 -20.34 -10.58 3.88
C TRP A 296 -21.14 -9.53 3.09
N SER A 297 -20.51 -8.86 2.14
CA SER A 297 -21.19 -8.01 1.15
C SER A 297 -21.24 -8.75 -0.19
N LEU A 298 -22.29 -9.53 -0.43
CA LEU A 298 -22.54 -10.12 -1.76
C LEU A 298 -23.05 -9.01 -2.70
N VAL A 299 -22.18 -8.49 -3.56
CA VAL A 299 -22.62 -7.68 -4.72
C VAL A 299 -23.18 -8.65 -5.76
N LEU A 300 -24.46 -9.02 -5.60
CA LEU A 300 -25.19 -9.75 -6.63
C LEU A 300 -25.48 -8.79 -7.78
N CYS A 301 -24.67 -8.87 -8.84
CA CYS A 301 -24.95 -8.24 -10.11
C CYS A 301 -26.27 -8.83 -10.65
N ARG A 302 -27.35 -8.04 -10.60
CA ARG A 302 -28.76 -8.42 -10.80
C ARG A 302 -29.10 -8.91 -12.23
N THR A 303 -28.12 -9.29 -13.04
CA THR A 303 -28.25 -9.48 -14.48
C THR A 303 -28.14 -10.93 -14.93
N LEU A 304 -27.72 -11.87 -14.07
CA LEU A 304 -27.44 -13.26 -14.49
C LEU A 304 -28.52 -14.30 -14.10
N LEU A 305 -29.50 -13.96 -13.26
CA LEU A 305 -30.57 -14.92 -12.89
C LEU A 305 -31.81 -14.92 -13.81
N CYS A 306 -31.84 -14.10 -14.87
CA CYS A 306 -33.00 -14.00 -15.78
C CYS A 306 -32.79 -14.69 -17.15
N ARG A 307 -31.74 -15.51 -17.33
CA ARG A 307 -31.48 -16.17 -18.63
C ARG A 307 -31.49 -17.69 -18.64
N SER A 308 -31.77 -18.38 -17.53
CA SER A 308 -31.78 -19.86 -17.49
C SER A 308 -33.17 -20.50 -17.35
N LEU A 309 -34.26 -19.73 -17.39
CA LEU A 309 -35.63 -20.27 -17.40
C LEU A 309 -36.38 -19.80 -18.65
N GLN A 310 -36.09 -20.43 -19.80
CA GLN A 310 -37.05 -20.51 -20.90
C GLN A 310 -37.31 -21.98 -21.21
N PRO A 311 -38.57 -22.46 -21.15
CA PRO A 311 -38.94 -23.70 -21.80
C PRO A 311 -39.39 -23.43 -23.24
N HIS A 312 -38.82 -24.19 -24.18
CA HIS A 312 -39.41 -24.40 -25.50
C HIS A 312 -40.63 -25.31 -25.38
N THR A 313 -41.80 -24.89 -25.87
CA THR A 313 -42.65 -25.59 -26.87
C THR A 313 -44.00 -24.90 -27.05
N SER A 314 -44.62 -25.22 -28.18
CA SER A 314 -45.66 -24.53 -28.95
C SER A 314 -47.12 -24.84 -28.57
N THR A 315 -48.03 -24.00 -29.09
CA THR A 315 -49.48 -24.15 -29.35
C THR A 315 -50.51 -23.64 -28.31
N GLY A 316 -51.33 -22.67 -28.75
CA GLY A 316 -52.78 -22.61 -28.52
C GLY A 316 -53.36 -21.97 -27.24
N GLY A 317 -54.13 -20.89 -27.40
CA GLY A 317 -55.42 -20.73 -26.70
C GLY A 317 -55.53 -19.80 -25.47
N LEU A 318 -56.55 -18.94 -25.53
CA LEU A 318 -57.13 -17.99 -24.57
C LEU A 318 -57.27 -18.36 -23.06
N TRP A 319 -57.22 -17.29 -22.25
CA TRP A 319 -58.02 -16.93 -21.05
C TRP A 319 -57.84 -17.58 -19.65
N CYS A 320 -57.58 -16.68 -18.68
CA CYS A 320 -58.17 -16.52 -17.34
C CYS A 320 -57.88 -17.45 -16.13
N ALA A 321 -57.43 -16.79 -15.04
CA ALA A 321 -57.89 -16.90 -13.64
C ALA A 321 -57.19 -17.83 -12.59
N ARG A 322 -56.94 -17.18 -11.43
CA ARG A 322 -56.91 -17.65 -10.02
C ARG A 322 -55.74 -18.52 -9.48
N ARG A 323 -55.17 -18.01 -8.36
CA ARG A 323 -54.41 -18.70 -7.29
C ARG A 323 -55.18 -19.92 -6.72
N PRO A 324 -54.60 -20.69 -5.75
CA PRO A 324 -53.23 -21.19 -5.61
C PRO A 324 -53.20 -22.71 -5.34
N ASN A 325 -52.07 -23.41 -5.51
CA ASN A 325 -51.82 -24.57 -4.66
C ASN A 325 -50.33 -24.91 -4.51
N ARG A 326 -50.03 -25.37 -3.29
CA ARG A 326 -48.76 -25.92 -2.82
C ARG A 326 -48.30 -27.05 -3.74
N GLU A 327 -47.03 -27.06 -4.09
CA GLU A 327 -46.30 -28.31 -4.33
C GLU A 327 -44.87 -28.21 -3.81
N ARG A 328 -44.51 -29.23 -3.03
CA ARG A 328 -43.16 -29.50 -2.51
C ARG A 328 -42.27 -29.88 -3.68
N SER A 329 -41.11 -29.24 -3.81
CA SER A 329 -39.99 -29.79 -4.59
C SER A 329 -38.68 -29.66 -3.82
N SER A 330 -38.22 -30.84 -3.37
CA SER A 330 -36.84 -31.30 -3.17
C SER A 330 -35.87 -30.42 -2.37
N GLY A 331 -35.71 -30.76 -1.09
CA GLY A 331 -34.65 -30.29 -0.19
C GLY A 331 -33.25 -30.84 -0.47
N GLU A 332 -32.99 -31.44 -1.63
CA GLU A 332 -31.66 -31.98 -1.98
C GLU A 332 -30.67 -30.90 -2.41
N SER A 333 -31.14 -29.82 -3.06
CA SER A 333 -30.27 -28.71 -3.49
C SER A 333 -29.81 -27.83 -2.32
N LEU A 334 -30.62 -27.72 -1.27
CA LEU A 334 -30.30 -26.98 -0.04
C LEU A 334 -29.30 -27.74 0.84
N LEU A 335 -29.38 -29.08 0.86
CA LEU A 335 -28.47 -29.92 1.62
C LEU A 335 -27.04 -29.89 1.04
N LEU A 336 -26.92 -29.88 -0.30
CA LEU A 336 -25.63 -29.75 -0.99
C LEU A 336 -24.93 -28.41 -0.68
N CYS A 337 -25.67 -27.29 -0.64
CA CYS A 337 -25.13 -26.01 -0.21
C CYS A 337 -24.69 -26.01 1.26
N PHE A 338 -25.44 -26.68 2.15
CA PHE A 338 -25.10 -26.80 3.57
C PHE A 338 -23.83 -27.64 3.79
N THR A 339 -23.68 -28.77 3.09
CA THR A 339 -22.50 -29.64 3.20
C THR A 339 -21.24 -28.96 2.67
N SER A 340 -21.34 -28.20 1.58
CA SER A 340 -20.19 -27.45 1.03
C SER A 340 -19.77 -26.30 1.96
N PHE A 341 -20.70 -25.70 2.70
CA PHE A 341 -20.39 -24.67 3.70
C PHE A 341 -19.64 -25.25 4.92
N ILE A 342 -20.06 -26.42 5.41
CA ILE A 342 -19.44 -27.09 6.55
C ILE A 342 -18.04 -27.62 6.20
N TYR A 343 -17.87 -28.23 5.02
CA TYR A 343 -16.54 -28.69 4.58
C TYR A 343 -15.57 -27.53 4.37
N LEU A 344 -16.03 -26.39 3.83
CA LEU A 344 -15.18 -25.21 3.68
C LEU A 344 -14.81 -24.59 5.04
N PHE A 345 -15.72 -24.63 6.02
CA PHE A 345 -15.46 -24.15 7.38
C PHE A 345 -14.45 -25.04 8.13
N ILE A 346 -14.56 -26.36 8.00
CA ILE A 346 -13.62 -27.31 8.61
C ILE A 346 -12.24 -27.25 7.92
N TYR A 347 -12.19 -27.03 6.61
CA TYR A 347 -10.94 -26.95 5.84
C TYR A 347 -10.18 -25.64 6.07
N LEU A 348 -10.87 -24.55 6.37
CA LEU A 348 -10.27 -23.23 6.63
C LEU A 348 -9.82 -23.03 8.08
N PHE A 349 -10.42 -23.72 9.06
CA PHE A 349 -10.19 -23.51 10.50
C PHE A 349 -9.63 -24.75 11.20
N GLY A 350 -8.58 -25.36 10.63
CA GLY A 350 -7.88 -26.51 11.22
C GLY A 350 -7.60 -26.33 12.71
N GLU A 351 -8.16 -27.25 13.50
CA GLU A 351 -8.13 -27.39 14.96
C GLU A 351 -8.69 -26.24 15.80
N VAL A 352 -9.92 -26.39 16.30
CA VAL A 352 -10.42 -25.63 17.45
C VAL A 352 -11.00 -26.59 18.49
N TRP A 353 -10.43 -26.50 19.70
CA TRP A 353 -10.92 -27.12 20.92
C TRP A 353 -12.37 -26.70 21.24
N PHE A 354 -13.26 -27.68 21.37
CA PHE A 354 -14.62 -27.46 21.84
C PHE A 354 -14.60 -27.11 23.34
N SER A 355 -15.01 -25.89 23.70
CA SER A 355 -15.54 -25.60 25.04
C SER A 355 -17.02 -25.27 24.93
N TYR A 356 -17.84 -26.11 25.56
CA TYR A 356 -19.29 -26.06 25.55
C TYR A 356 -19.81 -24.80 26.26
N LYS A 357 -20.12 -23.73 25.53
CA LYS A 357 -21.17 -22.76 25.90
C LYS A 357 -21.86 -22.20 24.65
N THR A 358 -22.99 -22.81 24.33
CA THR A 358 -24.20 -22.27 23.65
C THR A 358 -24.01 -21.00 22.81
N ALA A 359 -23.98 -21.14 21.48
CA ALA A 359 -24.28 -20.08 20.53
C ALA A 359 -25.59 -20.42 19.80
N PHE A 360 -26.61 -19.58 19.94
CA PHE A 360 -27.83 -19.62 19.14
C PHE A 360 -27.63 -18.75 17.89
N MET A 361 -27.79 -19.34 16.70
CA MET A 361 -27.82 -18.59 15.44
C MET A 361 -29.27 -18.27 15.07
N CYS A 362 -29.68 -17.02 15.23
CA CYS A 362 -30.99 -16.55 14.76
C CYS A 362 -30.86 -16.07 13.30
N LEU A 363 -31.54 -16.75 12.37
CA LEU A 363 -31.72 -16.29 10.99
C LEU A 363 -33.08 -15.60 10.86
N PHE A 364 -33.11 -14.33 10.49
CA PHE A 364 -34.34 -13.60 10.16
C PHE A 364 -34.74 -13.87 8.70
N PHE A 365 -35.89 -14.52 8.52
CA PHE A 365 -36.72 -14.41 7.32
C PHE A 365 -38.05 -13.79 7.74
N GLY A 366 -38.66 -12.96 6.88
CA GLY A 366 -39.76 -12.06 7.23
C GLY A 366 -40.85 -12.61 8.17
N SER A 367 -41.33 -11.73 9.04
CA SER A 367 -42.49 -11.76 9.96
C SER A 367 -42.83 -12.97 10.82
N ASP A 368 -42.37 -14.20 10.58
CA ASP A 368 -42.82 -15.37 11.34
C ASP A 368 -41.65 -16.26 11.80
N LEU A 369 -41.58 -16.50 13.11
CA LEU A 369 -40.59 -17.33 13.79
C LEU A 369 -40.98 -18.81 13.71
N LEU A 370 -40.15 -19.67 13.11
CA LEU A 370 -40.29 -21.12 13.17
C LEU A 370 -39.08 -21.73 13.90
N PHE A 371 -39.33 -22.25 15.10
CA PHE A 371 -38.39 -23.10 15.83
C PHE A 371 -38.44 -24.52 15.24
N CYS A 372 -37.28 -25.08 14.92
CA CYS A 372 -37.15 -26.51 14.68
C CYS A 372 -35.97 -27.03 15.53
N PRO A 373 -36.22 -27.78 16.63
CA PRO A 373 -35.16 -28.50 17.33
C PRO A 373 -34.86 -29.81 16.56
N TYR A 374 -33.69 -30.40 16.83
CA TYR A 374 -33.18 -31.72 16.41
C TYR A 374 -32.11 -31.70 15.29
N PHE A 375 -31.02 -32.49 15.32
CA PHE A 375 -30.56 -33.58 16.20
C PHE A 375 -29.02 -33.70 16.01
N PHE A 376 -28.30 -33.89 17.13
CA PHE A 376 -26.97 -34.48 17.40
C PHE A 376 -25.68 -33.89 16.84
#